data_AF-A0A7S1VGU2-F1
#
_entry.id   AF-A0A7S1VGU2-F1
#
_cell.length_a   1.000
_cell.length_b   1.000
_cell.length_c   1.000
_cell.angle_alpha   90.00
_cell.angle_beta   90.00
_cell.angle_gamma   90.00
#
_symmetry.space_group_name_H-M   'P 1'
#
loop_
_entity.id
_entity.type
_entity.pdbx_description
1 polymer ?
#
loop_
_entity_poly.entity_id
_entity_poly.type
_entity_poly.pdbx_seq_one_letter_code
_entity_poly.pdbx_strand_id
1 'polypeptide(L)'
;MRRRRIASGGSGVVSSIRPLLLFIALFAGQLTTTAGQDDTLTVGPFVDTDSCYAAMLDADVDGDRALSGDEYVTMVQDLGPPGFMDDVTGFDDMPLALQGTFNSLACMCSGVDCCVGDNAQLSTVGAAPGDNATDSQTSFLFSVCMQT
;
A
#
# COMPACT_ATOMS: atom_id res chain seq x y z
N MET A 1 -25.59 -31.34 34.84
CA MET A 1 -26.83 -31.39 34.02
C MET A 1 -27.05 -29.97 33.49
N ARG A 2 -27.24 -29.62 32.22
CA ARG A 2 -27.72 -30.27 30.99
C ARG A 2 -26.87 -29.75 29.81
N ARG A 3 -26.49 -30.66 28.90
CA ARG A 3 -25.97 -30.35 27.56
C ARG A 3 -27.10 -29.85 26.66
N ARG A 4 -26.85 -28.88 25.78
CA ARG A 4 -27.60 -28.74 24.52
C ARG A 4 -26.62 -28.62 23.36
N ARG A 5 -26.72 -29.60 22.47
CA ARG A 5 -26.08 -29.68 21.15
C ARG A 5 -26.83 -28.73 20.21
N ILE A 6 -26.12 -27.96 19.40
CA ILE A 6 -26.71 -27.29 18.24
C ILE A 6 -26.29 -28.07 17.00
N ALA A 7 -27.29 -28.37 16.18
CA ALA A 7 -27.25 -29.28 15.06
C ALA A 7 -26.55 -28.67 13.83
N SER A 8 -25.83 -29.54 13.13
CA SER A 8 -25.35 -29.34 11.77
C SER A 8 -26.51 -29.35 10.77
N GLY A 9 -26.61 -28.31 9.95
CA GLY A 9 -27.47 -28.28 8.77
C GLY A 9 -26.60 -28.08 7.53
N GLY A 10 -26.58 -29.07 6.65
CA GLY A 10 -25.85 -29.03 5.38
C GLY A 10 -26.64 -28.40 4.25
N SER A 11 -25.92 -28.02 3.20
CA SER A 11 -26.29 -27.99 1.76
C SER A 11 -25.06 -27.40 1.05
N GLY A 12 -24.32 -28.08 0.18
CA GLY A 12 -24.77 -29.02 -0.83
C GLY A 12 -25.07 -28.26 -2.13
N VAL A 13 -24.04 -27.71 -2.78
CA VAL A 13 -24.11 -27.38 -4.21
C VAL A 13 -22.77 -27.65 -4.88
N VAL A 14 -22.79 -28.69 -5.69
CA VAL A 14 -21.75 -29.17 -6.59
C VAL A 14 -21.70 -28.20 -7.77
N SER A 15 -20.67 -27.35 -7.87
CA SER A 15 -20.52 -26.47 -9.02
C SER A 15 -19.57 -27.09 -10.04
N SER A 16 -20.19 -27.40 -11.17
CA SER A 16 -19.72 -27.97 -12.42
C SER A 16 -18.31 -27.56 -12.86
N ILE A 17 -17.42 -28.55 -12.86
CA ILE A 17 -16.17 -28.55 -13.63
C ILE A 17 -16.54 -28.58 -15.11
N ARG A 18 -16.22 -27.50 -15.85
CA ARG A 18 -16.25 -27.51 -17.31
C ARG A 18 -14.85 -27.75 -17.86
N PRO A 19 -14.68 -28.69 -18.81
CA PRO A 19 -13.40 -29.02 -19.39
C PRO A 19 -13.00 -28.00 -20.47
N LEU A 20 -11.75 -27.56 -20.38
CA LEU A 20 -10.73 -27.55 -21.45
C LEU A 20 -11.24 -27.62 -22.90
N LEU A 21 -11.25 -26.48 -23.60
CA LEU A 21 -11.13 -26.36 -25.06
C LEU A 21 -10.29 -25.09 -25.32
N LEU A 22 -8.96 -25.21 -25.43
CA LEU A 22 -8.25 -25.39 -26.70
C LEU A 22 -8.56 -24.29 -27.73
N PHE A 23 -7.94 -23.12 -27.56
CA PHE A 23 -7.67 -22.18 -28.65
C PHE A 23 -6.17 -21.88 -28.67
N ILE A 24 -5.41 -22.81 -29.25
CA ILE A 24 -4.06 -22.54 -29.75
C ILE A 24 -4.26 -21.79 -31.07
N ALA A 25 -4.36 -20.46 -31.00
CA ALA A 25 -4.26 -19.62 -32.18
C ALA A 25 -2.78 -19.40 -32.50
N LEU A 26 -2.37 -20.05 -33.58
CA LEU A 26 -1.06 -20.03 -34.22
C LEU A 26 -0.69 -18.60 -34.67
N PHE A 27 -0.08 -17.80 -33.79
CA PHE A 27 0.61 -16.58 -34.21
C PHE A 27 2.01 -16.93 -34.72
N ALA A 28 2.07 -17.36 -35.99
CA ALA A 28 3.30 -17.34 -36.77
C ALA A 28 3.60 -15.91 -37.26
N GLY A 29 3.83 -15.00 -36.31
CA GLY A 29 4.37 -13.66 -36.58
C GLY A 29 5.88 -13.71 -36.32
N GLN A 30 6.66 -13.43 -37.36
CA GLN A 30 8.12 -13.50 -37.32
C GLN A 30 8.67 -12.56 -36.25
N LEU A 31 9.34 -13.14 -35.24
CA LEU A 31 10.09 -12.40 -34.23
C LEU A 31 11.44 -12.01 -34.86
N THR A 32 11.52 -10.80 -35.40
CA THR A 32 12.78 -10.21 -35.83
C THR A 32 13.48 -9.64 -34.61
N THR A 33 14.29 -10.45 -33.92
CA THR A 33 15.14 -9.99 -32.82
C THR A 33 16.32 -9.20 -33.39
N THR A 34 16.20 -7.88 -33.46
CA THR A 34 17.36 -7.00 -33.56
C THR A 34 18.00 -6.92 -32.18
N ALA A 35 18.96 -7.81 -31.91
CA ALA A 35 19.84 -7.72 -30.75
C ALA A 35 20.71 -6.47 -30.91
N GLY A 36 20.34 -5.42 -30.18
CA GLY A 36 21.02 -4.13 -30.22
C GLY A 36 20.40 -3.16 -29.23
N GLN A 37 20.19 -3.59 -27.99
CA GLN A 37 19.94 -2.68 -26.88
C GLN A 37 20.91 -3.01 -25.76
N ASP A 38 21.67 -1.99 -25.39
CA ASP A 38 22.57 -1.95 -24.25
C ASP A 38 21.70 -2.14 -22.99
N ASP A 39 21.58 -3.39 -22.53
CA ASP A 39 20.81 -3.81 -21.34
C ASP A 39 21.52 -3.34 -20.05
N THR A 40 21.79 -2.04 -19.96
CA THR A 40 21.98 -1.41 -18.66
C THR A 40 20.60 -1.28 -18.04
N LEU A 41 20.20 -2.32 -17.30
CA LEU A 41 19.04 -2.27 -16.42
C LEU A 41 19.29 -1.16 -15.39
N THR A 42 18.83 0.04 -15.70
CA THR A 42 18.76 1.13 -14.74
C THR A 42 17.59 0.79 -13.84
N VAL A 43 17.86 0.04 -12.77
CA VAL A 43 16.97 -0.03 -11.63
C VAL A 43 16.78 1.42 -11.21
N GLY A 44 15.53 1.91 -11.24
CA GLY A 44 15.21 3.28 -10.85
C GLY A 44 15.78 3.59 -9.47
N PRO A 45 15.88 4.88 -9.09
CA PRO A 45 16.38 5.25 -7.76
C PRO A 45 15.61 4.43 -6.73
N PHE A 46 16.35 3.64 -5.95
CA PHE A 46 15.81 2.97 -4.77
C PHE A 46 15.13 4.04 -3.93
N VAL A 47 13.98 3.71 -3.34
CA VAL A 47 13.21 4.59 -2.46
C VAL A 47 14.16 5.29 -1.50
N ASP A 48 14.21 6.62 -1.56
CA ASP A 48 15.01 7.42 -0.63
C ASP A 48 14.27 7.46 0.72
N THR A 49 14.58 6.47 1.56
CA THR A 49 13.93 6.30 2.86
C THR A 49 14.18 7.47 3.79
N ASP A 50 15.32 8.15 3.67
CA ASP A 50 15.65 9.27 4.54
C ASP A 50 14.75 10.47 4.22
N SER A 51 14.59 10.77 2.92
CA SER A 51 13.66 11.82 2.46
C SER A 51 12.20 11.47 2.78
N CYS A 52 11.80 10.21 2.61
CA CYS A 52 10.46 9.77 2.97
C CYS A 52 10.18 9.87 4.47
N TYR A 53 11.11 9.43 5.33
CA TYR A 53 10.93 9.51 6.78
C TYR A 53 10.89 10.97 7.25
N ALA A 54 11.69 11.85 6.64
CA ALA A 54 11.60 13.28 6.91
C ALA A 54 10.21 13.83 6.52
N ALA A 55 9.70 13.51 5.34
CA ALA A 55 8.37 13.92 4.90
C ALA A 55 7.26 13.38 5.81
N MET A 56 7.38 12.13 6.30
CA MET A 56 6.44 11.57 7.29
C MET A 56 6.45 12.39 8.59
N LEU A 57 7.61 12.79 9.09
CA LEU A 57 7.71 13.53 10.34
C LEU A 57 7.27 14.99 10.20
N ASP A 58 7.54 15.60 9.04
CA ASP A 58 7.13 16.99 8.76
C ASP A 58 5.62 17.09 8.54
N ALA A 59 4.99 16.03 8.01
CA ALA A 59 3.56 15.94 7.81
C ALA A 59 2.74 15.63 9.09
N ASP A 60 3.35 15.00 10.09
CA ASP A 60 2.76 14.73 11.44
C ASP A 60 2.73 16.04 12.25
N VAL A 61 1.75 16.89 11.93
CA VAL A 61 1.68 18.27 12.44
C VAL A 61 1.24 18.30 13.91
N ASP A 62 0.41 17.35 14.31
CA ASP A 62 -0.07 17.27 15.69
C ASP A 62 0.90 16.55 16.65
N GLY A 63 1.88 15.82 16.10
CA GLY A 63 2.96 15.17 16.83
C GLY A 63 2.51 13.92 17.58
N ASP A 64 1.41 13.29 17.17
CA ASP A 64 0.85 12.11 17.82
C ASP A 64 1.57 10.79 17.44
N ARG A 65 2.55 10.88 16.53
CA ARG A 65 3.32 9.77 15.97
C ARG A 65 2.51 8.89 15.01
N ALA A 66 1.52 9.46 14.36
CA ALA A 66 0.74 8.84 13.32
C ALA A 66 0.40 9.86 12.23
N LEU A 67 0.10 9.38 11.02
CA LEU A 67 -0.40 10.22 9.93
C LEU A 67 -1.87 9.90 9.72
N SER A 68 -2.71 10.91 9.96
CA SER A 68 -4.08 10.94 9.48
C SER A 68 -4.14 11.01 7.94
N GLY A 69 -5.34 10.84 7.37
CA GLY A 69 -5.53 10.94 5.92
C GLY A 69 -5.11 12.30 5.37
N ASP A 70 -5.42 13.39 6.06
CA ASP A 70 -5.05 14.74 5.62
C ASP A 70 -3.54 14.99 5.74
N GLU A 71 -2.88 14.45 6.75
CA GLU A 71 -1.42 14.52 6.88
C GLU A 71 -0.72 13.67 5.82
N TYR A 72 -1.32 12.54 5.42
CA TYR A 72 -0.83 11.75 4.30
C TYR A 72 -0.86 12.54 2.98
N VAL A 73 -1.82 13.45 2.77
CA VAL A 73 -1.83 14.36 1.60
C VAL A 73 -0.56 15.20 1.59
N THR A 74 -0.23 15.84 2.72
CA THR A 74 0.97 16.66 2.88
C THR A 74 2.23 15.87 2.59
N MET A 75 2.35 14.67 3.18
CA MET A 75 3.48 13.76 2.95
C MET A 75 3.67 13.43 1.46
N VAL A 76 2.58 13.15 0.75
CA VAL A 76 2.61 12.82 -0.68
C VAL A 76 3.00 14.03 -1.54
N GLN A 77 2.52 15.22 -1.20
CA GLN A 77 2.90 16.47 -1.87
C GLN A 77 4.39 16.78 -1.68
N ASP A 78 4.91 16.56 -0.47
CA ASP A 78 6.33 16.81 -0.15
C ASP A 78 7.28 15.79 -0.81
N LEU A 79 6.86 14.54 -0.95
CA LEU A 79 7.60 13.51 -1.69
C LEU A 79 7.55 13.69 -3.21
N GLY A 80 6.49 14.33 -3.70
CA GLY A 80 6.28 14.61 -5.11
C GLY A 80 7.24 15.66 -5.68
N PRO A 81 7.37 15.73 -7.01
CA PRO A 81 8.06 16.87 -7.62
C PRO A 81 7.30 18.18 -7.32
N PRO A 82 7.96 19.35 -7.37
CA PRO A 82 7.29 20.63 -7.14
C PRO A 82 6.08 20.81 -8.06
N GLY A 83 4.93 21.19 -7.48
CA GLY A 83 3.67 21.33 -8.22
C GLY A 83 2.81 20.05 -8.25
N PHE A 84 3.27 18.97 -7.62
CA PHE A 84 2.52 17.72 -7.56
C PHE A 84 1.34 17.84 -6.60
N MET A 85 0.12 17.74 -7.13
CA MET A 85 -1.13 17.77 -6.36
C MET A 85 -1.37 19.08 -5.59
N ASP A 86 -0.85 20.22 -6.04
CA ASP A 86 -1.06 21.54 -5.42
C ASP A 86 -2.54 21.94 -5.28
N ASP A 87 -3.42 21.38 -6.10
CA ASP A 87 -4.86 21.62 -6.08
C ASP A 87 -5.64 20.71 -5.12
N VAL A 88 -4.97 19.71 -4.54
CA VAL A 88 -5.58 18.75 -3.60
C VAL A 88 -5.43 19.29 -2.17
N THR A 89 -6.57 19.60 -1.55
CA THR A 89 -6.59 20.22 -0.21
C THR A 89 -6.94 19.27 0.93
N GLY A 90 -7.35 18.04 0.61
CA GLY A 90 -7.74 17.04 1.60
C GLY A 90 -7.74 15.64 1.04
N PHE A 91 -7.85 14.65 1.93
CA PHE A 91 -7.71 13.24 1.57
C PHE A 91 -8.74 12.78 0.52
N ASP A 92 -9.98 13.24 0.62
CA ASP A 92 -11.07 12.87 -0.28
C ASP A 92 -10.86 13.38 -1.73
N ASP A 93 -10.04 14.41 -1.91
CA ASP A 93 -9.70 15.00 -3.21
C ASP A 93 -8.52 14.27 -3.91
N MET A 94 -7.81 13.39 -3.18
CA MET A 94 -6.68 12.63 -3.74
C MET A 94 -7.14 11.66 -4.84
N PRO A 95 -6.28 11.31 -5.81
CA PRO A 95 -6.53 10.18 -6.70
C PRO A 95 -6.86 8.90 -5.94
N LEU A 96 -7.88 8.16 -6.41
CA LEU A 96 -8.36 6.92 -5.78
C LEU A 96 -7.25 5.89 -5.52
N ALA A 97 -6.21 5.85 -6.36
CA ALA A 97 -5.06 5.00 -6.16
C ALA A 97 -4.32 5.32 -4.85
N LEU A 98 -4.08 6.61 -4.56
CA LEU A 98 -3.38 7.06 -3.35
C LEU A 98 -4.25 6.89 -2.10
N GLN A 99 -5.56 7.15 -2.20
CA GLN A 99 -6.50 6.83 -1.11
C GLN A 99 -6.51 5.33 -0.81
N GLY A 100 -6.48 4.49 -1.85
CA GLY A 100 -6.40 3.04 -1.74
C GLY A 100 -5.11 2.57 -1.07
N THR A 101 -3.97 3.17 -1.44
CA THR A 101 -2.67 2.92 -0.81
C THR A 101 -2.72 3.23 0.68
N PHE A 102 -3.17 4.43 1.07
CA PHE A 102 -3.29 4.82 2.48
C PHE A 102 -4.14 3.83 3.27
N ASN A 103 -5.34 3.51 2.78
CA ASN A 103 -6.23 2.57 3.46
C ASN A 103 -5.61 1.18 3.58
N SER A 104 -4.93 0.70 2.54
CA SER A 104 -4.24 -0.60 2.57
C SER A 104 -3.13 -0.62 3.61
N LEU A 105 -2.34 0.46 3.72
CA LEU A 105 -1.27 0.59 4.70
C LEU A 105 -1.82 0.72 6.12
N ALA A 106 -2.84 1.56 6.35
CA ALA A 106 -3.49 1.73 7.65
C ALA A 106 -4.11 0.42 8.15
N CYS A 107 -4.66 -0.40 7.25
CA CYS A 107 -5.21 -1.71 7.61
C CYS A 107 -4.13 -2.77 7.95
N MET A 108 -2.83 -2.49 7.83
CA MET A 108 -1.78 -3.44 8.26
C MET A 108 -1.66 -3.58 9.78
N CYS A 109 -2.45 -2.82 10.54
CA CYS A 109 -2.49 -2.91 11.98
C CYS A 109 -3.16 -4.22 12.50
N SER A 110 -2.88 -4.58 13.75
CA SER A 110 -3.61 -5.62 14.48
C SER A 110 -4.92 -5.09 15.08
N GLY A 111 -6.00 -5.03 14.30
CA GLY A 111 -7.33 -4.62 14.78
C GLY A 111 -8.35 -4.50 13.66
N VAL A 112 -9.64 -4.67 13.96
CA VAL A 112 -10.71 -4.52 12.94
C VAL A 112 -11.09 -3.06 12.69
N ASP A 113 -10.74 -2.16 13.61
CA ASP A 113 -11.22 -0.77 13.61
C ASP A 113 -10.15 0.24 13.18
N CYS A 114 -8.89 -0.17 12.99
CA CYS A 114 -7.75 0.74 12.75
C CYS A 114 -7.58 1.23 11.32
N CYS A 115 -8.52 0.94 10.44
CA CYS A 115 -8.54 1.50 9.10
C CYS A 115 -9.93 2.01 8.70
N VAL A 116 -10.72 2.41 9.70
CA VAL A 116 -12.06 2.94 9.51
C VAL A 116 -12.16 4.33 10.13
N GLY A 117 -12.49 5.32 9.30
CA GLY A 117 -12.66 6.72 9.71
C GLY A 117 -11.39 7.27 10.36
N ASP A 118 -11.56 8.02 11.44
CA ASP A 118 -10.46 8.70 12.16
C ASP A 118 -9.40 7.74 12.76
N ASN A 119 -9.72 6.44 12.84
CA ASN A 119 -8.77 5.44 13.31
C ASN A 119 -7.80 4.97 12.20
N ALA A 120 -8.07 5.30 10.93
CA ALA A 120 -7.17 4.98 9.82
C ALA A 120 -5.96 5.92 9.88
N GLN A 121 -4.84 5.39 10.34
CA GLN A 121 -3.62 6.18 10.53
C GLN A 121 -2.36 5.36 10.22
N LEU A 122 -1.30 6.02 9.76
CA LEU A 122 0.00 5.40 9.51
C LEU A 122 0.97 5.75 10.64
N SER A 123 1.41 4.77 11.42
CA SER A 123 2.38 4.99 12.50
C SER A 123 3.71 5.57 11.96
N THR A 124 4.17 6.70 12.50
CA THR A 124 5.49 7.30 12.24
C THR A 124 6.55 6.86 13.26
N VAL A 125 6.17 6.03 14.24
CA VAL A 125 7.09 5.53 15.28
C VAL A 125 8.28 4.80 14.65
N GLY A 126 9.49 5.29 14.95
CA GLY A 126 10.74 4.74 14.40
C GLY A 126 11.31 5.53 13.22
N ALA A 127 10.57 6.50 12.67
CA ALA A 127 11.04 7.34 11.57
C ALA A 127 12.00 8.45 12.05
N ALA A 128 11.88 8.91 13.30
CA ALA A 128 12.67 10.04 13.79
C ALA A 128 14.15 9.68 14.00
N PRO A 129 15.08 10.61 13.72
CA PRO A 129 16.50 10.40 14.02
C PRO A 129 16.73 10.08 15.50
N GLY A 130 17.32 8.92 15.78
CA GLY A 130 17.61 8.46 17.13
C GLY A 130 16.51 7.60 17.77
N ASP A 131 15.38 7.39 17.09
CA ASP A 131 14.42 6.37 17.51
C ASP A 131 15.07 4.97 17.40
N ASN A 132 14.77 4.09 18.37
CA ASN A 132 15.19 2.69 18.33
C ASN A 132 14.06 1.85 17.72
N ALA A 133 13.88 1.94 16.41
CA ALA A 133 12.85 1.20 15.68
C ALA A 133 13.06 -0.32 15.80
N THR A 134 11.98 -1.04 16.06
CA THR A 134 11.94 -2.50 15.96
C THR A 134 11.96 -2.94 14.49
N ASP A 135 12.39 -4.18 14.21
CA ASP A 135 12.39 -4.73 12.85
C ASP A 135 11.02 -4.62 12.15
N SER A 136 9.94 -4.80 12.91
CA SER A 136 8.56 -4.62 12.41
C SER A 136 8.23 -3.18 12.06
N GLN A 137 8.68 -2.21 12.86
CA GLN A 137 8.47 -0.78 12.57
C GLN A 137 9.26 -0.38 11.33
N THR A 138 10.54 -0.77 11.24
CA THR A 138 11.38 -0.51 10.07
C THR A 138 10.79 -1.10 8.80
N SER A 139 10.28 -2.33 8.86
CA SER A 139 9.64 -2.98 7.71
C SER A 139 8.34 -2.28 7.29
N PHE A 140 7.56 -1.80 8.26
CA PHE A 140 6.34 -1.04 8.00
C PHE A 140 6.65 0.32 7.36
N LEU A 141 7.56 1.10 7.95
CA LEU A 141 7.99 2.40 7.42
C LEU A 141 8.55 2.27 6.00
N PHE A 142 9.38 1.25 5.75
CA PHE A 142 9.86 0.95 4.40
C PHE A 142 8.72 0.64 3.43
N SER A 143 7.69 -0.08 3.88
CA SER A 143 6.52 -0.42 3.07
C SER A 143 5.68 0.82 2.73
N VAL A 144 5.58 1.78 3.64
CA VAL A 144 4.92 3.09 3.39
C VAL A 144 5.68 3.84 2.30
N CYS A 145 6.99 4.00 2.44
CA CYS A 145 7.82 4.74 1.49
C CYS A 145 7.91 4.09 0.10
N MET A 146 7.75 2.78 0.01
CA MET A 146 7.80 2.07 -1.29
C MET A 146 6.47 2.12 -2.05
N GLN A 147 5.35 2.22 -1.33
CA GLN A 147 4.02 2.18 -1.93
C GLN A 147 3.43 3.56 -2.19
N THR A 148 4.08 4.61 -1.69
CA THR A 148 3.70 6.01 -1.86
C THR A 148 4.56 6.66 -2.93
#